data_AF-A0A9E3A4H8-F1
#
_entry.id   AF-A0A9E3A4H8-F1
#
_cell.length_a   1.000
_cell.length_b   1.000
_cell.length_c   1.000
_cell.angle_alpha   90.00
_cell.angle_beta   90.00
_cell.angle_gamma   90.00
#
_symmetry.space_group_name_H-M   'P 1'
#
loop_
_entity.id
_entity.type
_entity.pdbx_description
1 polymer ?
#
loop_
_entity_poly.entity_id
_entity_poly.type
_entity_poly.pdbx_seq_one_letter_code
_entity_poly.pdbx_strand_id
1 'polypeptide(L)'
;MAELKYRGRVITEADLLSIREMIAAHPEASRRTLSKKLCEAWQWRQANGASCDMICRGLLLMLERGGKITLPPVNYVRHNPLARRARPVPLLIDSTPVEGELRELGPLEFQLVRRTGEEPLFNSLLEQHHYLRYEQPVGNVTFCYTSSTL
;
A
#
# COMPACT_ATOMS: atom_id res chain seq x y z
N MET A 1 -4.36 8.94 31.81
CA MET A 1 -3.31 8.22 31.06
C MET A 1 -3.94 7.71 29.78
N ALA A 2 -3.34 7.96 28.61
CA ALA A 2 -3.92 7.57 27.33
C ALA A 2 -3.91 6.02 27.20
N GLU A 3 -5.08 5.44 26.96
CA GLU A 3 -5.23 4.01 26.74
C GLU A 3 -4.58 3.63 25.40
N LEU A 4 -3.64 2.68 25.42
CA LEU A 4 -2.96 2.25 24.21
C LEU A 4 -3.82 1.22 23.49
N LYS A 5 -4.38 1.58 22.34
CA LYS A 5 -5.27 0.71 21.56
C LYS A 5 -4.69 0.44 20.18
N TYR A 6 -4.72 -0.84 19.77
CA TYR A 6 -4.29 -1.25 18.44
C TYR A 6 -5.32 -2.21 17.84
N ARG A 7 -5.92 -1.82 16.70
CA ARG A 7 -6.91 -2.62 15.95
C ARG A 7 -8.04 -3.18 16.84
N GLY A 8 -8.51 -2.37 17.78
CA GLY A 8 -9.59 -2.75 18.71
C GLY A 8 -9.13 -3.38 20.02
N ARG A 9 -7.88 -3.84 20.12
CA ARG A 9 -7.31 -4.43 21.35
C ARG A 9 -6.68 -3.36 22.22
N VAL A 10 -6.98 -3.39 23.52
CA VAL A 10 -6.29 -2.59 24.54
C VAL A 10 -4.99 -3.28 24.90
N ILE A 11 -3.90 -2.53 24.90
CA ILE A 11 -2.56 -3.01 25.27
C ILE A 11 -2.29 -2.55 26.70
N THR A 12 -2.21 -3.51 27.60
CA THR A 12 -1.96 -3.27 29.02
C THR A 12 -0.47 -3.20 29.33
N GLU A 13 -0.10 -2.74 30.53
CA GLU A 13 1.30 -2.75 30.96
C GLU A 13 1.85 -4.19 31.09
N ALA A 14 0.99 -5.15 31.46
CA ALA A 14 1.34 -6.57 31.49
C ALA A 14 1.66 -7.11 30.08
N ASP A 15 0.90 -6.70 29.07
CA ASP A 15 1.21 -7.04 27.67
C ASP A 15 2.56 -6.45 27.25
N LEU A 16 2.87 -5.20 27.64
CA LEU A 16 4.16 -4.57 27.34
C LEU A 16 5.33 -5.28 28.02
N LEU A 17 5.19 -5.67 29.28
CA LEU A 17 6.18 -6.47 30.00
C LEU A 17 6.42 -7.80 29.30
N SER A 18 5.36 -8.54 28.97
CA SER A 18 5.46 -9.81 28.25
C SER A 18 6.16 -9.66 26.89
N ILE A 19 5.87 -8.58 26.15
CA ILE A 19 6.56 -8.29 24.88
C ILE A 19 8.04 -8.01 25.11
N ARG A 20 8.40 -7.22 26.13
CA ARG A 20 9.80 -6.91 26.45
C ARG A 20 10.58 -8.16 26.84
N GLU A 21 10.00 -9.01 27.68
CA GLU A 21 10.60 -10.30 28.07
C GLU A 21 10.80 -11.22 26.86
N MET A 22 9.81 -11.30 25.97
CA MET A 22 9.89 -12.10 24.74
C MET A 22 10.99 -11.60 23.80
N ILE A 23 11.17 -10.28 23.68
CA ILE A 23 12.27 -9.70 22.89
C ILE A 23 13.62 -10.00 23.55
N ALA A 24 13.73 -9.81 24.88
CA ALA A 24 14.96 -10.06 25.63
C ALA A 24 15.39 -11.54 25.60
N ALA A 25 14.44 -12.48 25.58
CA ALA A 25 14.70 -13.90 25.43
C ALA A 25 15.20 -14.29 24.02
N HIS A 26 15.09 -13.39 23.04
CA HIS A 26 15.39 -13.67 21.64
C HIS A 26 16.16 -12.52 20.97
N PRO A 27 17.38 -12.17 21.43
CA PRO A 27 18.12 -11.00 20.94
C PRO A 27 18.49 -11.11 19.45
N GLU A 28 18.79 -12.32 18.97
CA GLU A 28 19.16 -12.59 17.57
C GLU A 28 17.95 -12.76 16.63
N ALA A 29 16.72 -12.71 17.16
CA ALA A 29 15.54 -12.94 16.35
C ALA A 29 15.24 -11.73 15.44
N SER A 30 15.03 -12.00 14.16
CA SER A 30 14.56 -10.97 13.24
C SER A 30 13.20 -10.40 13.70
N ARG A 31 12.90 -9.15 13.34
CA ARG A 31 11.59 -8.53 13.57
C ARG A 31 10.43 -9.40 13.03
N ARG A 32 10.64 -10.14 11.94
CA ARG A 32 9.67 -11.10 11.38
C ARG A 32 9.43 -12.28 12.33
N THR A 33 10.49 -12.85 12.88
CA THR A 33 10.42 -13.96 13.85
C THR A 33 9.72 -13.52 15.13
N LEU A 34 10.04 -12.33 15.65
CA LEU A 34 9.36 -11.76 16.82
C LEU A 34 7.86 -11.55 16.57
N SER A 35 7.47 -11.11 15.36
CA SER A 35 6.05 -10.94 15.01
C SER A 35 5.29 -12.27 15.03
N LYS A 36 5.91 -13.36 14.57
CA LYS A 36 5.31 -14.70 14.58
C LYS A 36 5.18 -15.24 16.01
N LYS A 37 6.24 -15.11 16.82
CA LYS A 37 6.24 -15.50 18.23
C LYS A 37 5.16 -14.77 19.02
N LEU A 38 5.00 -13.46 18.80
CA LEU A 38 3.92 -12.70 19.42
C LEU A 38 2.54 -13.20 18.98
N CYS A 39 2.39 -13.45 17.68
CA CYS A 39 1.16 -13.98 17.11
C CYS A 39 0.77 -15.35 17.70
N GLU A 40 1.75 -16.22 17.93
CA GLU A 40 1.58 -17.52 18.58
C GLU A 40 1.27 -17.39 20.07
N ALA A 41 2.02 -16.57 20.81
CA ALA A 41 1.81 -16.34 22.24
C ALA A 41 0.41 -15.78 22.53
N TRP A 42 -0.10 -14.91 21.67
CA TRP A 42 -1.42 -14.31 21.82
C TRP A 42 -2.54 -15.09 21.11
N GLN A 43 -2.22 -16.22 20.48
CA GLN A 43 -3.13 -16.98 19.62
C GLN A 43 -3.88 -16.09 18.62
N TRP A 44 -3.20 -15.05 18.11
CA TRP A 44 -3.81 -14.05 17.26
C TRP A 44 -3.94 -14.57 15.83
N ARG A 45 -5.06 -15.23 15.55
CA ARG A 45 -5.34 -15.82 14.24
C ARG A 45 -6.55 -15.18 13.58
N GLN A 46 -6.58 -15.23 12.26
CA GLN A 46 -7.76 -14.90 11.46
C GLN A 46 -8.82 -16.00 11.61
N ALA A 47 -10.06 -15.72 11.20
CA ALA A 47 -11.15 -16.71 11.22
C ALA A 47 -10.84 -17.97 10.39
N ASN A 48 -9.99 -17.86 9.36
CA ASN A 48 -9.51 -18.97 8.54
C ASN A 48 -8.31 -19.72 9.16
N GLY A 49 -7.90 -19.39 10.39
CA GLY A 49 -6.77 -20.02 11.09
C GLY A 49 -5.38 -19.46 10.72
N ALA A 50 -5.27 -18.58 9.73
CA ALA A 50 -3.99 -17.98 9.35
C ALA A 50 -3.47 -17.03 10.44
N SER A 51 -2.15 -17.02 10.65
CA SER A 51 -1.50 -16.14 11.62
C SER A 51 -1.61 -14.67 11.22
N CYS A 52 -1.99 -13.80 12.15
CA CYS A 52 -1.99 -12.35 11.98
C CYS A 52 -0.59 -11.72 12.13
N ASP A 53 0.47 -12.35 11.59
CA ASP A 53 1.86 -11.94 11.81
C ASP A 53 2.15 -10.52 11.30
N MET A 54 1.51 -10.11 10.21
CA MET A 54 1.62 -8.76 9.65
C MET A 54 0.95 -7.69 10.54
N ILE A 55 -0.14 -8.05 11.22
CA ILE A 55 -0.82 -7.18 12.20
C ILE A 55 0.05 -7.07 13.47
N CYS A 56 0.58 -8.19 13.96
CA CYS A 56 1.51 -8.20 15.10
C CYS A 56 2.78 -7.38 14.81
N ARG A 57 3.29 -7.43 13.58
CA ARG A 57 4.42 -6.59 13.16
C ARG A 57 4.10 -5.10 13.23
N GLY A 58 2.90 -4.72 12.77
CA GLY A 58 2.43 -3.34 12.87
C GLY A 58 2.30 -2.87 14.32
N LEU A 59 1.81 -3.73 15.23
CA LEU A 59 1.78 -3.45 16.66
C LEU A 59 3.17 -3.20 17.22
N LEU A 60 4.12 -4.11 16.99
CA LEU A 60 5.50 -3.97 17.48
C LEU A 60 6.16 -2.67 16.97
N LEU A 61 5.97 -2.32 15.70
CA LEU A 61 6.47 -1.06 15.14
C LEU A 61 5.82 0.17 15.76
N MET A 62 4.51 0.12 16.05
CA MET A 62 3.81 1.21 16.74
C MET A 62 4.38 1.39 18.16
N LEU A 63 4.63 0.30 18.87
CA LEU A 63 5.20 0.31 20.22
C LEU A 63 6.64 0.85 20.24
N GLU A 64 7.46 0.46 19.27
CA GLU A 64 8.83 0.97 19.10
C GLU A 64 8.81 2.48 18.83
N ARG A 65 7.97 2.94 17.90
CA ARG A 65 7.81 4.39 17.60
C ARG A 65 7.32 5.19 18.80
N GLY A 66 6.51 4.59 19.65
CA GLY A 66 6.05 5.18 20.91
C GLY A 66 7.06 5.09 22.06
N GLY A 67 8.26 4.57 21.83
CA GLY A 67 9.31 4.40 22.85
C GLY A 67 8.98 3.39 23.94
N LYS A 68 7.97 2.52 23.74
CA LYS A 68 7.52 1.56 24.76
C LYS A 68 8.35 0.28 24.76
N ILE A 69 8.92 -0.10 23.62
CA ILE A 69 9.79 -1.26 23.45
C ILE A 69 10.97 -0.87 22.54
N THR A 70 12.03 -1.67 22.58
CA THR A 70 13.14 -1.56 21.63
C THR A 70 13.18 -2.83 20.80
N LEU A 71 13.06 -2.72 19.47
CA LEU A 71 13.19 -3.88 18.58
C LEU A 71 14.64 -4.02 18.11
N PRO A 72 15.09 -5.24 17.76
CA PRO A 72 16.40 -5.44 17.16
C PRO A 72 16.54 -4.64 15.85
N PRO A 73 17.76 -4.31 15.42
CA PRO A 73 18.01 -3.57 14.19
C PRO A 73 17.40 -4.26 12.97
N VAL A 74 17.15 -3.49 11.91
CA VAL A 74 16.62 -4.05 10.66
C VAL A 74 17.75 -4.79 9.94
N ASN A 75 17.69 -6.13 9.96
CA ASN A 75 18.74 -6.97 9.34
C ASN A 75 18.69 -6.98 7.80
N TYR A 76 17.56 -6.60 7.19
CA TYR A 76 17.42 -6.56 5.74
C TYR A 76 16.28 -5.64 5.30
N VAL A 77 16.59 -4.67 4.45
CA VAL A 77 15.60 -3.86 3.73
C VAL A 77 15.45 -4.46 2.34
N ARG A 78 14.29 -5.05 2.06
CA ARG A 78 14.01 -5.54 0.71
C ARG A 78 14.04 -4.36 -0.26
N HIS A 79 14.68 -4.53 -1.41
CA HIS A 79 14.47 -3.63 -2.52
C HIS A 79 12.97 -3.62 -2.82
N ASN A 80 12.33 -2.48 -2.64
CA ASN A 80 10.95 -2.29 -3.07
C ASN A 80 11.00 -1.72 -4.50
N PRO A 81 10.82 -2.55 -5.55
CA PRO A 81 10.80 -2.06 -6.92
C PRO A 81 9.68 -1.04 -7.15
N LEU A 82 8.67 -1.00 -6.28
CA LEU A 82 7.58 -0.02 -6.32
C LEU A 82 7.94 1.30 -5.62
N ALA A 83 9.07 1.39 -4.90
CA ALA A 83 9.48 2.62 -4.21
C ALA A 83 10.15 3.64 -5.16
N ARG A 84 10.70 3.19 -6.29
CA ARG A 84 11.28 4.04 -7.33
C ARG A 84 10.68 3.65 -8.68
N ARG A 85 9.46 4.09 -8.93
CA ARG A 85 8.78 3.86 -10.22
C ARG A 85 9.15 4.98 -11.20
N ALA A 86 9.47 4.59 -12.42
CA ALA A 86 9.60 5.54 -13.52
C ALA A 86 8.23 6.15 -13.81
N ARG A 87 8.20 7.46 -14.02
CA ARG A 87 6.98 8.14 -14.49
C ARG A 87 6.73 7.79 -15.96
N PRO A 88 5.47 7.72 -16.41
CA PRO A 88 5.16 7.59 -17.82
C PRO A 88 5.86 8.69 -18.63
N VAL A 89 6.35 8.32 -19.81
CA VAL A 89 6.95 9.29 -20.73
C VAL A 89 5.82 10.15 -21.31
N PRO A 90 5.95 11.48 -21.31
CA PRO A 90 5.01 12.37 -22.00
C PRO A 90 4.91 12.00 -23.48
N LEU A 91 3.71 11.67 -23.95
CA LEU A 91 3.41 11.54 -25.36
C LEU A 91 2.86 12.87 -25.90
N LEU A 92 3.20 13.17 -27.16
CA LEU A 92 2.63 14.29 -27.87
C LEU A 92 1.24 13.88 -28.36
N ILE A 93 0.24 14.68 -27.96
CA ILE A 93 -1.14 14.53 -28.40
C ILE A 93 -1.54 15.79 -29.17
N ASP A 94 -2.51 15.63 -30.06
CA ASP A 94 -3.21 16.79 -30.59
C ASP A 94 -3.96 17.48 -29.43
N SER A 95 -3.68 18.76 -29.25
CA SER A 95 -4.30 19.60 -28.23
C SER A 95 -5.12 20.73 -28.85
N THR A 96 -5.42 20.61 -30.14
CA THR A 96 -6.32 21.53 -30.86
C THR A 96 -7.65 21.57 -30.11
N PRO A 97 -8.11 22.76 -29.68
CA PRO A 97 -9.40 22.90 -29.04
C PRO A 97 -10.51 22.37 -29.94
N VAL A 98 -11.35 21.51 -29.40
CA VAL A 98 -12.58 21.09 -30.09
C VAL A 98 -13.67 22.09 -29.72
N GLU A 99 -14.09 22.88 -30.71
CA GLU A 99 -15.14 23.88 -30.58
C GLU A 99 -16.41 23.39 -31.27
N GLY A 100 -17.54 23.43 -30.57
CA GLY A 100 -18.81 22.93 -31.08
C GLY A 100 -19.80 22.64 -29.96
N GLU A 101 -20.99 22.20 -30.34
CA GLU A 101 -21.94 21.71 -29.35
C GLU A 101 -21.54 20.31 -28.87
N LEU A 102 -21.73 20.01 -27.58
CA LEU A 102 -21.40 18.70 -27.00
C LEU A 102 -22.07 17.52 -27.76
N ARG A 103 -23.25 17.75 -28.35
CA ARG A 103 -23.96 16.74 -29.17
C ARG A 103 -23.24 16.37 -30.46
N GLU A 104 -22.34 17.21 -30.95
CA GLU A 104 -21.56 17.01 -32.18
C GLU A 104 -20.36 16.08 -31.95
N LEU A 105 -19.93 15.89 -30.69
CA LEU A 105 -18.81 15.01 -30.31
C LEU A 105 -19.13 13.52 -30.41
N GLY A 106 -20.38 13.15 -30.68
CA GLY A 106 -20.83 11.77 -30.76
C GLY A 106 -20.85 11.05 -29.40
N PRO A 107 -21.16 9.74 -29.39
CA PRO A 107 -21.18 8.94 -28.18
C PRO A 107 -19.77 8.74 -27.62
N LEU A 108 -19.63 8.85 -26.30
CA LEU A 108 -18.40 8.51 -25.60
C LEU A 108 -18.34 7.01 -25.33
N GLU A 109 -17.25 6.38 -25.74
CA GLU A 109 -16.96 4.98 -25.42
C GLU A 109 -15.90 4.87 -24.34
N PHE A 110 -16.10 3.95 -23.39
CA PHE A 110 -15.11 3.62 -22.38
C PHE A 110 -14.44 2.31 -22.75
N GLN A 111 -13.14 2.36 -23.05
CA GLN A 111 -12.38 1.17 -23.45
C GLN A 111 -11.37 0.75 -22.39
N LEU A 112 -11.36 -0.53 -22.01
CA LEU A 112 -10.36 -1.07 -21.09
C LEU A 112 -8.98 -1.11 -21.76
N VAL A 113 -8.01 -0.35 -21.26
CA VAL A 113 -6.65 -0.26 -21.83
C VAL A 113 -5.60 -1.05 -21.08
N ARG A 114 -5.98 -1.78 -20.03
CA ARG A 114 -5.00 -2.56 -19.27
C ARG A 114 -4.45 -3.70 -20.13
N ARG A 115 -3.12 -3.77 -20.23
CA ARG A 115 -2.36 -4.72 -21.06
C ARG A 115 -2.67 -4.61 -22.55
N THR A 116 -3.07 -3.43 -23.02
CA THR A 116 -3.24 -3.14 -24.45
C THR A 116 -2.14 -2.20 -24.94
N GLY A 117 -2.06 -1.99 -26.25
CA GLY A 117 -1.12 -1.02 -26.85
C GLY A 117 -1.40 0.44 -26.46
N GLU A 118 -2.60 0.73 -25.98
CA GLU A 118 -3.06 2.07 -25.56
C GLU A 118 -2.70 2.40 -24.10
N GLU A 119 -2.24 1.41 -23.31
CA GLU A 119 -1.87 1.63 -21.91
C GLU A 119 -0.82 2.74 -21.72
N PRO A 120 0.26 2.83 -22.53
CA PRO A 120 1.23 3.92 -22.42
C PRO A 120 0.64 5.30 -22.67
N LEU A 121 -0.29 5.43 -23.63
CA LEU A 121 -0.99 6.68 -23.93
C LEU A 121 -1.84 7.12 -22.75
N PHE A 122 -2.67 6.22 -22.24
CA PHE A 122 -3.50 6.49 -21.07
C PHE A 122 -2.67 6.89 -19.84
N ASN A 123 -1.56 6.18 -19.59
CA ASN A 123 -0.66 6.49 -18.48
C ASN A 123 -0.02 7.89 -18.62
N SER A 124 0.37 8.28 -19.85
CA SER A 124 0.86 9.63 -20.14
C SER A 124 -0.21 10.70 -19.88
N LEU A 125 -1.43 10.48 -20.39
CA LEU A 125 -2.56 11.41 -20.23
C LEU A 125 -2.89 11.63 -18.75
N LEU A 126 -2.90 10.56 -17.94
CA LEU A 126 -3.09 10.68 -16.48
C LEU A 126 -1.96 11.47 -15.82
N GLU A 127 -0.69 11.23 -16.17
CA GLU A 127 0.45 11.96 -15.60
C GLU A 127 0.37 13.46 -15.89
N GLN A 128 -0.13 13.84 -17.07
CA GLN A 128 -0.16 15.22 -17.53
C GLN A 128 -1.41 15.98 -17.07
N HIS A 129 -2.58 15.34 -17.07
CA HIS A 129 -3.86 16.04 -16.92
C HIS A 129 -4.61 15.71 -15.62
N HIS A 130 -4.28 14.63 -14.93
CA HIS A 130 -4.91 14.30 -13.65
C HIS A 130 -4.21 15.04 -12.51
N TYR A 131 -4.98 15.64 -11.60
CA TYR A 131 -4.43 16.41 -10.47
C TYR A 131 -3.57 15.57 -9.51
N LEU A 132 -3.85 14.25 -9.39
CA LEU A 132 -3.02 13.30 -8.64
C LEU A 132 -1.88 12.71 -9.48
N ARG A 133 -1.83 13.00 -10.78
CA ARG A 133 -0.93 12.38 -11.77
C ARG A 133 -1.13 10.87 -11.87
N TYR A 134 -0.24 10.20 -12.59
CA TYR A 134 -0.30 8.76 -12.75
C TYR A 134 0.25 8.06 -11.49
N GLU A 135 -0.57 7.17 -10.92
CA GLU A 135 -0.13 6.22 -9.92
C GLU A 135 -0.40 4.79 -10.41
N GLN A 136 0.66 3.98 -10.51
CA GLN A 136 0.51 2.61 -11.00
C GLN A 136 -0.42 1.84 -10.06
N PRO A 137 -1.46 1.21 -10.62
CA PRO A 137 -2.56 0.69 -9.83
C PRO A 137 -2.13 -0.57 -9.08
N VAL A 138 -2.73 -0.80 -7.92
CA VAL A 138 -2.56 -2.05 -7.18
C VAL A 138 -3.82 -2.89 -7.38
N GLY A 139 -3.66 -4.14 -7.84
CA GLY A 139 -4.78 -5.05 -8.13
C GLY A 139 -5.36 -4.89 -9.54
N ASN A 140 -6.60 -5.35 -9.76
CA ASN A 140 -7.32 -5.29 -11.04
C ASN A 140 -8.04 -3.94 -11.21
N VAL A 141 -7.29 -2.84 -11.19
CA VAL A 141 -7.86 -1.54 -11.60
C VAL A 141 -8.09 -1.55 -13.10
N THR A 142 -9.33 -1.24 -13.48
CA THR A 142 -9.81 -0.98 -14.83
C THR A 142 -9.35 0.40 -15.24
N PHE A 143 -8.57 0.50 -16.31
CA PHE A 143 -8.20 1.78 -16.92
C PHE A 143 -9.05 2.00 -18.14
N CYS A 144 -9.71 3.15 -18.23
CA CYS A 144 -10.52 3.53 -19.36
C CYS A 144 -10.07 4.87 -19.92
N TYR A 145 -9.91 4.95 -21.23
CA TYR A 145 -9.88 6.23 -21.94
C TYR A 145 -11.17 6.38 -22.74
N THR A 146 -11.48 7.63 -23.08
CA THR A 146 -12.56 7.99 -24.00
C THR A 146 -11.98 8.17 -25.39
N SER A 147 -12.35 7.32 -26.35
CA SER A 147 -12.07 7.57 -27.76
C SER A 147 -13.20 8.41 -28.34
N SER A 148 -12.93 9.68 -28.62
CA SER A 148 -13.78 10.47 -29.51
C SER A 148 -13.28 10.20 -30.92
N THR A 149 -14.00 9.37 -31.67
CA THR A 149 -13.74 9.22 -33.10
C THR A 149 -14.21 10.50 -33.78
N LEU A 150 -13.28 11.42 -34.05
CA LEU A 150 -13.45 12.57 -34.93
C LEU A 150 -12.60 12.37 -36.18
#